data_AF-A0A165NW90-F1
#
_entry.id   AF-A0A165NW90-F1
#
_cell.length_a   1.000
_cell.length_b   1.000
_cell.length_c   1.000
_cell.angle_alpha   90.00
_cell.angle_beta   90.00
_cell.angle_gamma   90.00
#
_symmetry.space_group_name_H-M   'P 1'
#
loop_
_entity.id
_entity.type
_entity.pdbx_description
1 polymer ?
#
loop_
_entity_poly.entity_id
_entity_poly.type
_entity_poly.pdbx_seq_one_letter_code
_entity_poly.pdbx_strand_id
1 'polypeptide(L)'
;MRVLALFLAAFLATVFAAEAPIATAGACAPACPSTDKDGFALDHQSDDADANTITCTYGEPDDDSYCTYNAMSGMLTEDHDGNSCQTLATTACSRRVKRFNPAQNKVRNLVRKHTAHIARKTKTIKAASHGMGAVAKAEASPRAVPYFVTSRARLSRRFHNHF
;
A
#
# COMPACT_ATOMS: atom_id res chain seq x y z
N MET A 1 10.60 -69.28 -1.19
CA MET A 1 11.14 -67.91 -1.02
C MET A 1 10.04 -66.92 -1.39
N ARG A 2 9.16 -66.62 -0.44
CA ARG A 2 7.92 -65.83 -0.63
C ARG A 2 7.74 -64.89 0.56
N VAL A 3 8.63 -63.92 0.76
CA VAL A 3 8.47 -62.89 1.82
C VAL A 3 9.07 -61.54 1.42
N LEU A 4 9.24 -61.26 0.13
CA LEU A 4 9.98 -60.07 -0.33
C LEU A 4 9.15 -59.18 -1.25
N ALA A 5 7.87 -59.00 -0.91
CA ALA A 5 6.98 -58.06 -1.56
C ALA A 5 5.89 -57.70 -0.56
N LEU A 6 6.11 -56.69 0.30
CA LEU A 6 5.09 -55.95 1.06
C LEU A 6 5.75 -54.92 2.00
N PHE A 7 6.53 -53.97 1.45
CA PHE A 7 6.82 -52.70 2.13
C PHE A 7 6.70 -51.57 1.11
N LEU A 8 5.52 -51.53 0.48
CA LEU A 8 5.10 -50.47 -0.41
C LEU A 8 4.51 -49.34 0.44
N ALA A 9 5.03 -48.13 0.23
CA ALA A 9 4.30 -46.87 0.31
C ALA A 9 3.72 -46.46 1.67
N ALA A 10 4.59 -46.04 2.59
CA ALA A 10 4.24 -45.03 3.58
C ALA A 10 5.49 -44.22 3.92
N PHE A 11 5.33 -42.94 4.23
CA PHE A 11 6.37 -41.93 4.40
C PHE A 11 6.90 -41.32 3.09
N LEU A 12 6.21 -40.28 2.62
CA LEU A 12 6.79 -38.96 2.35
C LEU A 12 5.65 -38.01 1.96
N ALA A 13 4.78 -37.68 2.92
CA ALA A 13 3.91 -36.52 2.80
C ALA A 13 4.70 -35.32 3.33
N THR A 14 5.56 -34.74 2.49
CA THR A 14 6.18 -33.44 2.78
C THR A 14 5.11 -32.38 2.64
N VAL A 15 4.64 -31.88 3.78
CA VAL A 15 3.82 -30.68 3.86
C VAL A 15 4.67 -29.52 3.37
N PHE A 16 4.49 -29.09 2.13
CA PHE A 16 4.95 -27.78 1.68
C PHE A 16 4.05 -26.75 2.35
N ALA A 17 4.50 -26.18 3.47
CA ALA A 17 3.96 -24.93 3.97
C ALA A 17 4.32 -23.87 2.93
N ALA A 18 3.35 -23.49 2.10
CA ALA A 18 3.45 -22.32 1.26
C ALA A 18 3.34 -21.10 2.18
N GLU A 19 4.49 -20.61 2.66
CA GLU A 19 4.61 -19.32 3.32
C GLU A 19 4.20 -18.25 2.29
N ALA A 20 2.96 -17.78 2.35
CA ALA A 20 2.53 -16.64 1.55
C ALA A 20 3.37 -15.42 1.96
N PRO A 21 4.00 -14.69 1.04
CA PRO A 21 4.80 -13.52 1.41
C PRO A 21 3.89 -12.51 2.10
N ILE A 22 4.16 -12.29 3.38
CA ILE A 22 3.49 -11.25 4.17
C ILE A 22 3.85 -9.93 3.49
N ALA A 23 2.90 -9.36 2.76
CA ALA A 23 3.04 -8.05 2.15
C ALA A 23 3.14 -7.00 3.27
N THR A 24 4.35 -6.76 3.76
CA THR A 24 4.65 -5.70 4.71
C THR A 24 4.33 -4.35 4.07
N ALA A 25 3.49 -3.58 4.75
CA ALA A 25 3.07 -2.27 4.31
C ALA A 25 4.28 -1.33 4.28
N GLY A 26 4.88 -1.13 3.10
CA GLY A 26 6.03 -0.25 2.90
C GLY A 26 7.32 -0.87 3.39
N ALA A 27 7.72 -2.01 2.79
CA ALA A 27 8.98 -2.66 3.08
C ALA A 27 10.14 -1.69 2.84
N CYS A 28 10.83 -1.35 3.92
CA CYS A 28 12.16 -0.79 3.88
C CYS A 28 13.14 -1.95 3.83
N ALA A 29 14.03 -1.93 2.85
CA ALA A 29 15.06 -2.95 2.67
C ALA A 29 16.44 -2.29 2.73
N PRO A 30 17.48 -3.02 3.17
CA PRO A 30 18.86 -2.61 2.95
C PRO A 30 19.13 -2.30 1.47
N ALA A 31 19.98 -1.31 1.23
CA ALA A 31 20.37 -0.85 -0.10
C ALA A 31 21.76 -0.22 -0.05
N CYS A 32 22.47 -0.24 -1.18
CA CYS A 32 23.79 0.35 -1.29
C CYS A 32 23.83 1.80 -0.81
N PRO A 33 24.77 2.18 0.07
CA PRO A 33 25.06 3.58 0.35
C PRO A 33 25.35 4.36 -0.93
N SER A 34 24.95 5.63 -0.98
CA SER A 34 25.16 6.49 -2.16
C SER A 34 26.63 6.81 -2.42
N THR A 35 27.46 6.74 -1.38
CA THR A 35 28.91 6.91 -1.44
C THR A 35 29.57 5.91 -0.50
N ASP A 36 30.82 5.57 -0.76
CA ASP A 36 31.67 4.82 0.17
C ASP A 36 32.21 5.74 1.30
N LYS A 37 33.22 5.27 2.07
CA LYS A 37 33.87 6.09 3.10
C LYS A 37 34.81 7.15 2.53
N ASP A 38 35.42 6.93 1.37
CA ASP A 38 36.35 7.88 0.75
C ASP A 38 35.63 8.95 -0.08
N GLY A 39 34.34 8.77 -0.34
CA GLY A 39 33.47 9.74 -1.00
C GLY A 39 33.22 9.47 -2.49
N PHE A 40 33.64 8.31 -2.98
CA PHE A 40 33.30 7.81 -4.31
C PHE A 40 31.81 7.50 -4.40
N ALA A 41 31.19 7.90 -5.51
CA ALA A 41 29.77 7.65 -5.75
C ALA A 41 29.53 6.18 -6.11
N LEU A 42 28.35 5.69 -5.74
CA LEU A 42 27.86 4.39 -6.20
C LEU A 42 27.72 4.40 -7.72
N ASP A 43 28.45 3.51 -8.38
CA ASP A 43 28.38 3.33 -9.83
C ASP A 43 27.38 2.21 -10.19
N HIS A 44 27.59 1.03 -9.60
CA HIS A 44 26.77 -0.13 -9.84
C HIS A 44 26.26 -0.77 -8.56
N GLN A 45 25.06 -1.36 -8.62
CA GLN A 45 24.54 -2.21 -7.57
C GLN A 45 23.88 -3.46 -8.17
N SER A 46 24.09 -4.61 -7.52
CA SER A 46 23.39 -5.85 -7.84
C SER A 46 22.88 -6.53 -6.57
N ASP A 47 21.64 -6.99 -6.60
CA ASP A 47 21.03 -7.74 -5.50
C ASP A 47 20.95 -9.23 -5.89
N ASP A 48 21.53 -10.12 -5.08
CA ASP A 48 21.35 -11.56 -5.20
C ASP A 48 20.43 -12.05 -4.08
N ALA A 49 19.17 -12.30 -4.44
CA ALA A 49 18.14 -12.75 -3.52
C ALA A 49 18.36 -14.19 -3.02
N ASP A 50 19.01 -15.04 -3.81
CA ASP A 50 19.26 -16.44 -3.45
C ASP A 50 20.43 -16.53 -2.44
N ALA A 51 21.46 -15.71 -2.65
CA ALA A 51 22.60 -15.59 -1.74
C ALA A 51 22.33 -14.65 -0.54
N ASN A 52 21.21 -13.92 -0.54
CA ASN A 52 20.87 -12.90 0.47
C ASN A 52 21.97 -11.82 0.58
N THR A 53 22.48 -11.35 -0.56
CA THR A 53 23.57 -10.35 -0.64
C THR A 53 23.22 -9.18 -1.55
N ILE A 54 23.87 -8.05 -1.28
CA ILE A 54 23.83 -6.82 -2.08
C ILE A 54 25.28 -6.45 -2.36
N THR A 55 25.66 -6.35 -3.63
CA THR A 55 26.99 -5.93 -4.06
C THR A 55 26.92 -4.50 -4.56
N CYS A 56 27.80 -3.64 -4.03
CA CYS A 56 27.88 -2.23 -4.33
C CYS A 56 29.28 -1.89 -4.87
N THR A 57 29.35 -1.34 -6.07
CA THR A 57 30.61 -0.91 -6.70
C THR A 57 30.66 0.60 -6.68
N TYR A 58 31.77 1.16 -6.20
CA TYR A 58 31.99 2.59 -6.04
C TYR A 58 33.14 3.05 -6.93
N GLY A 59 33.03 4.24 -7.53
CA GLY A 59 34.12 4.79 -8.36
C GLY A 59 34.08 4.35 -9.82
N GLU A 60 35.24 4.09 -10.42
CA GLU A 60 35.33 3.68 -11.83
C GLU A 60 35.03 2.18 -12.00
N PRO A 61 34.37 1.78 -13.10
CA PRO A 61 33.87 0.41 -13.32
C PRO A 61 34.96 -0.64 -13.53
N ASP A 62 36.23 -0.23 -13.67
CA ASP A 62 37.37 -1.11 -13.97
C ASP A 62 38.12 -1.56 -12.69
N ASP A 63 37.76 -1.01 -11.53
CA ASP A 63 38.33 -1.44 -10.27
C ASP A 63 37.51 -2.62 -9.71
N ASP A 64 38.16 -3.73 -9.38
CA ASP A 64 37.59 -4.87 -8.64
C ASP A 64 37.17 -4.48 -7.19
N SER A 65 36.97 -3.18 -6.94
CA SER A 65 36.58 -2.54 -5.69
C SER A 65 35.08 -2.61 -5.51
N TYR A 66 34.63 -3.50 -4.63
CA TYR A 66 33.22 -3.59 -4.27
C TYR A 66 33.01 -3.94 -2.81
N CYS A 67 31.81 -3.63 -2.35
CA CYS A 67 31.35 -3.89 -1.00
C CYS A 67 30.17 -4.86 -1.06
N THR A 68 30.26 -5.97 -0.33
CA THR A 68 29.16 -6.93 -0.22
C THR A 68 28.48 -6.78 1.12
N TYR A 69 27.17 -6.62 1.11
CA TYR A 69 26.31 -6.48 2.29
C TYR A 69 25.31 -7.62 2.37
N ASN A 70 24.87 -7.96 3.58
CA ASN A 70 23.75 -8.88 3.76
C ASN A 70 22.41 -8.19 3.44
N ALA A 71 21.59 -8.79 2.57
CA ALA A 71 20.35 -8.17 2.10
C ALA A 71 19.23 -8.11 3.15
N MET A 72 19.35 -8.82 4.28
CA MET A 72 18.41 -8.75 5.40
C MET A 72 18.85 -7.79 6.50
N SER A 73 20.11 -7.88 6.93
CA SER A 73 20.63 -7.08 8.05
C SER A 73 21.25 -5.75 7.63
N GLY A 74 21.67 -5.64 6.36
CA GLY A 74 22.45 -4.52 5.85
C GLY A 74 23.88 -4.48 6.36
N MET A 75 24.36 -5.49 7.10
CA MET A 75 25.73 -5.53 7.60
C MET A 75 26.71 -5.85 6.48
N LEU A 76 27.86 -5.19 6.48
CA LEU A 76 28.97 -5.52 5.58
C LEU A 76 29.43 -6.96 5.84
N THR A 77 29.48 -7.78 4.79
CA THR A 77 29.96 -9.15 4.82
C THR A 77 31.36 -9.27 4.24
N GLU A 78 31.65 -8.54 3.16
CA GLU A 78 32.97 -8.52 2.52
C GLU A 78 33.34 -7.11 2.09
N ASP A 79 34.60 -6.75 2.32
CA ASP A 79 35.22 -5.47 1.96
C ASP A 79 36.32 -5.77 0.94
N HIS A 80 36.04 -5.53 -0.35
CA HIS A 80 37.03 -5.65 -1.42
C HIS A 80 37.54 -4.27 -1.86
N ASP A 81 37.30 -3.24 -1.07
CA ASP A 81 37.62 -1.85 -1.41
C ASP A 81 38.59 -1.23 -0.38
N GLY A 82 39.59 -1.98 0.06
CA GLY A 82 40.68 -1.43 0.87
C GLY A 82 40.29 -0.83 2.23
N ASN A 83 39.17 -1.25 2.83
CA ASN A 83 38.52 -0.69 4.03
C ASN A 83 37.64 0.55 3.80
N SER A 84 37.36 0.91 2.55
CA SER A 84 36.54 2.06 2.17
C SER A 84 35.05 1.73 2.15
N CYS A 85 34.67 0.46 2.28
CA CYS A 85 33.28 0.06 2.45
C CYS A 85 32.67 0.55 3.78
N GLN A 86 31.46 1.12 3.74
CA GLN A 86 30.72 1.43 4.96
C GLN A 86 30.35 0.14 5.71
N THR A 87 30.30 0.17 7.05
CA THR A 87 29.96 -1.01 7.87
C THR A 87 28.49 -1.43 7.74
N LEU A 88 27.63 -0.48 7.37
CA LEU A 88 26.19 -0.65 7.26
C LEU A 88 25.71 -0.11 5.91
N ALA A 89 24.89 -0.90 5.23
CA ALA A 89 24.11 -0.47 4.09
C ALA A 89 23.07 0.58 4.50
N THR A 90 22.66 1.41 3.56
CA THR A 90 21.53 2.32 3.78
C THR A 90 20.21 1.58 3.74
N THR A 91 19.13 2.24 4.14
CA THR A 91 17.79 1.66 4.08
C THR A 91 16.96 2.37 3.01
N ALA A 92 16.58 1.64 1.97
CA ALA A 92 15.68 2.11 0.93
C ALA A 92 14.23 1.67 1.23
N CYS A 93 13.37 2.65 1.49
CA CYS A 93 11.94 2.39 1.64
C CYS A 93 11.23 2.62 0.31
N SER A 94 10.55 1.58 -0.18
CA SER A 94 9.59 1.74 -1.27
C SER A 94 8.47 2.66 -0.81
N ARG A 95 8.57 3.97 -1.11
CA ARG A 95 7.45 4.88 -0.91
C ARG A 95 6.30 4.33 -1.74
N ARG A 96 5.23 3.89 -1.09
CA ARG A 96 3.99 3.50 -1.77
C ARG A 96 3.48 4.74 -2.51
N VAL A 97 3.87 4.91 -3.77
CA VAL A 97 3.26 5.87 -4.67
C VAL A 97 1.81 5.43 -4.75
N LYS A 98 0.90 6.17 -4.13
CA LYS A 98 -0.53 6.02 -4.39
C LYS A 98 -0.68 6.20 -5.89
N ARG A 99 -0.80 5.11 -6.65
CA ARG A 99 -1.06 5.15 -8.09
C ARG A 99 -2.24 6.10 -8.25
N PHE A 100 -1.97 7.26 -8.85
CA PHE A 100 -2.96 8.29 -9.05
C PHE A 100 -3.97 7.73 -10.02
N ASN A 101 -5.12 7.27 -9.51
CA ASN A 101 -6.19 6.81 -10.39
C ASN A 101 -6.97 8.07 -10.85
N PRO A 102 -6.81 8.51 -12.12
CA PRO A 102 -7.39 9.76 -12.58
C PRO A 102 -8.92 9.75 -12.53
N ALA A 103 -9.56 8.58 -12.69
CA ALA A 103 -11.02 8.45 -12.61
C ALA A 103 -11.55 8.66 -11.18
N GLN A 104 -10.88 8.09 -10.18
CA GLN A 104 -11.23 8.25 -8.76
C GLN A 104 -11.10 9.72 -8.30
N ASN A 105 -10.11 10.45 -8.82
CA ASN A 105 -9.93 11.86 -8.49
C ASN A 105 -11.00 12.76 -9.11
N LYS A 106 -11.48 12.44 -10.31
CA LYS A 106 -12.57 13.19 -10.96
C LYS A 106 -13.86 13.08 -10.14
N VAL A 107 -14.19 11.88 -9.67
CA VAL A 107 -15.35 11.65 -8.79
C VAL A 107 -15.18 12.38 -7.46
N ARG A 108 -14.02 12.28 -6.80
CA ARG A 108 -13.75 13.00 -5.54
C ARG A 108 -13.88 14.52 -5.69
N ASN A 109 -13.35 15.08 -6.78
CA ASN A 109 -13.46 16.51 -7.06
C ASN A 109 -14.91 16.93 -7.33
N LEU A 110 -15.68 16.11 -8.04
CA LEU A 110 -17.09 16.39 -8.30
C LEU A 110 -17.90 16.37 -7.01
N VAL A 111 -17.70 15.35 -6.16
CA VAL A 111 -18.35 15.26 -4.84
C VAL A 111 -18.01 16.49 -4.03
N ARG A 112 -16.73 16.88 -3.91
CA ARG A 112 -16.30 18.05 -3.14
C ARG A 112 -16.94 19.35 -3.64
N LYS A 113 -17.03 19.54 -4.96
CA LYS A 113 -17.74 20.70 -5.55
C LYS A 113 -19.22 20.68 -5.22
N HIS A 114 -19.87 19.53 -5.31
CA HIS A 114 -21.30 19.41 -5.04
C HIS A 114 -21.62 19.64 -3.56
N THR A 115 -20.81 19.10 -2.64
CA THR A 115 -20.99 19.33 -1.20
C THR A 115 -20.79 20.80 -0.84
N ALA A 116 -19.79 21.47 -1.43
CA ALA A 116 -19.58 22.91 -1.23
C ALA A 116 -20.75 23.75 -1.76
N HIS A 117 -21.35 23.37 -2.89
CA HIS A 117 -22.52 24.04 -3.43
C HIS A 117 -23.75 23.87 -2.53
N ILE A 118 -23.99 22.65 -2.04
CA ILE A 118 -25.06 22.37 -1.06
C ILE A 118 -24.87 23.21 0.20
N ALA A 119 -23.66 23.24 0.76
CA ALA A 119 -23.35 24.02 1.96
C ALA A 119 -23.58 25.53 1.79
N ARG A 120 -23.30 26.08 0.59
CA ARG A 120 -23.60 27.49 0.29
C ARG A 120 -25.09 27.75 0.22
N LYS A 121 -25.86 26.88 -0.46
CA LYS A 121 -27.32 26.99 -0.54
C LYS A 121 -28.00 26.86 0.83
N THR A 122 -27.54 25.96 1.69
CA THR A 122 -28.11 25.84 3.04
C THR A 122 -27.76 27.06 3.91
N LYS A 123 -26.58 27.66 3.74
CA LYS A 123 -26.21 28.90 4.44
C LYS A 123 -27.07 30.08 4.01
N THR A 124 -27.42 30.20 2.72
CA THR A 124 -28.32 31.26 2.24
C THR A 124 -29.76 31.05 2.69
N ILE A 125 -30.24 29.80 2.74
CA ILE A 125 -31.59 29.50 3.27
C ILE A 125 -31.67 29.79 4.77
N LYS A 126 -30.63 29.45 5.53
CA LYS A 126 -30.56 29.75 6.97
C LYS A 126 -30.44 31.26 7.27
N ALA A 127 -29.77 32.02 6.40
CA ALA A 127 -29.74 33.48 6.50
C ALA A 127 -31.09 34.11 6.14
N ALA A 128 -31.78 33.58 5.11
CA ALA A 128 -33.13 34.03 4.74
C ALA A 128 -34.18 33.71 5.81
N SER A 129 -34.06 32.57 6.51
CA SER A 129 -34.99 32.20 7.58
C SER A 129 -34.82 33.01 8.88
N HIS A 130 -33.70 33.72 9.07
CA HIS A 130 -33.51 34.64 10.18
C HIS A 130 -33.96 36.09 9.88
N GLY A 131 -34.28 36.41 8.62
CA GLY A 131 -34.75 37.74 8.19
C GLY A 131 -36.27 37.93 8.21
N MET A 132 -37.05 36.85 8.37
CA MET A 132 -38.52 36.89 8.42
C MET A 132 -39.00 36.39 9.77
N GLY A 133 -38.83 37.22 10.80
CA GLY A 133 -39.15 36.88 12.18
C GLY A 133 -39.65 38.08 12.98
N ALA A 134 -40.50 38.92 12.39
CA ALA A 134 -41.39 39.80 13.13
C ALA A 134 -42.79 39.70 12.51
N VAL A 135 -43.77 39.48 13.39
CA VAL A 135 -45.23 39.52 13.16
C VAL A 135 -45.85 38.27 12.53
N ALA A 136 -46.39 37.38 13.36
CA ALA A 136 -47.84 37.24 13.52
C ALA A 136 -48.19 36.09 14.48
N LYS A 137 -48.96 36.44 15.51
CA LYS A 137 -49.67 35.56 16.43
C LYS A 137 -50.93 35.07 15.72
N ALA A 138 -51.10 33.76 15.51
CA ALA A 138 -52.40 33.14 15.27
C ALA A 138 -52.35 31.62 15.53
N GLU A 139 -53.14 31.22 16.53
CA GLU A 139 -53.94 29.99 16.68
C GLU A 139 -53.47 28.59 16.23
N ALA A 140 -53.79 27.64 17.12
CA ALA A 140 -53.48 26.22 17.05
C ALA A 140 -54.40 25.42 16.11
N SER A 141 -53.85 24.45 15.35
CA SER A 141 -54.51 23.18 14.97
C SER A 141 -53.52 22.20 14.32
N PRO A 142 -53.66 20.86 14.43
CA PRO A 142 -52.52 19.93 14.47
C PRO A 142 -52.27 19.13 13.17
N ARG A 143 -51.07 18.53 13.13
CA ARG A 143 -50.60 17.37 12.33
C ARG A 143 -50.41 17.57 10.81
N ALA A 144 -49.14 17.67 10.42
CA ALA A 144 -48.62 16.99 9.24
C ALA A 144 -47.17 16.57 9.50
N VAL A 145 -46.96 15.27 9.74
CA VAL A 145 -45.63 14.66 9.77
C VAL A 145 -45.27 14.34 8.32
N PRO A 146 -44.22 14.92 7.72
CA PRO A 146 -43.77 14.48 6.41
C PRO A 146 -43.12 13.10 6.55
N TYR A 147 -43.88 12.08 6.14
CA TYR A 147 -43.40 10.76 5.73
C TYR A 147 -42.28 10.94 4.70
N PHE A 148 -41.07 10.43 4.96
CA PHE A 148 -40.19 9.74 4.00
C PHE A 148 -38.96 9.19 4.75
N VAL A 149 -39.20 8.37 5.77
CA VAL A 149 -38.27 7.31 6.16
C VAL A 149 -38.96 6.01 5.80
N THR A 150 -38.43 5.30 4.80
CA THR A 150 -38.52 3.85 4.52
C THR A 150 -38.58 3.59 3.01
N SER A 151 -37.41 3.44 2.37
CA SER A 151 -37.29 2.68 1.11
C SER A 151 -35.89 2.07 1.02
N ARG A 152 -35.45 1.42 2.12
CA ARG A 152 -34.40 0.40 2.10
C ARG A 152 -35.08 -0.97 2.10
N ALA A 153 -35.68 -1.37 0.99
CA ALA A 153 -36.07 -2.76 0.70
C ALA A 153 -36.80 -2.84 -0.66
N ARG A 154 -36.07 -2.80 -1.78
CA ARG A 154 -36.56 -3.31 -3.07
C ARG A 154 -35.41 -3.42 -4.07
N LEU A 155 -34.51 -4.36 -3.80
CA LEU A 155 -33.59 -4.90 -4.81
C LEU A 155 -33.17 -6.31 -4.37
N SER A 156 -34.16 -7.19 -4.32
CA SER A 156 -33.96 -8.64 -4.36
C SER A 156 -35.13 -9.19 -5.18
N ARG A 157 -34.80 -10.11 -6.10
CA ARG A 157 -35.64 -10.73 -7.14
C ARG A 157 -35.73 -9.97 -8.47
N ARG A 158 -34.69 -10.14 -9.31
CA ARG A 158 -34.82 -10.27 -10.77
C ARG A 158 -33.52 -10.81 -11.37
N PHE A 159 -33.18 -12.04 -11.03
CA PHE A 159 -32.35 -12.93 -11.86
C PHE A 159 -32.78 -14.37 -11.55
N HIS A 160 -33.92 -14.73 -12.13
CA HIS A 160 -34.25 -16.10 -12.50
C HIS A 160 -34.95 -16.00 -13.85
N ASN A 161 -34.51 -16.85 -14.77
CA ASN A 161 -34.94 -17.04 -16.16
C ASN A 161 -34.24 -16.14 -17.18
N HIS A 162 -33.11 -16.62 -17.68
CA HIS A 162 -32.90 -16.87 -19.11
C HIS A 162 -31.67 -17.77 -19.33
N PHE A 163 -31.96 -18.96 -19.89
CA PHE A 163 -31.07 -20.03 -20.38
C PHE A 163 -30.38 -20.95 -19.36
#